data_AF-A0A821ZSS2-F1
#
_entry.id   AF-A0A821ZSS2-F1
#
_cell.length_a   1.000
_cell.length_b   1.000
_cell.length_c   1.000
_cell.angle_alpha   90.00
_cell.angle_beta   90.00
_cell.angle_gamma   90.00
#
_symmetry.space_group_name_H-M   'P 1'
#
loop_
_entity.id
_entity.type
_entity.pdbx_description
1 polymer ?
#
loop_
_entity_poly.entity_id
_entity_poly.type
_entity_poly.pdbx_seq_one_letter_code
_entity_poly.pdbx_strand_id
1 'polypeptide(L)'
;ILAQIEQIIYEAILLVLRDGILDFYEEILTLIDTLTINTVSPLMWQVFYLIKEAFFRDAADYFAEIMNCLHNYVVNDTPSFLSQPDRIETVFEMCKHVIVNDLGEDSEAHAAKLIEVIILQCQDNMSVALPAIVQLIAQRFQREIVTSELRLMLIQVFIVILWLNPDRFFQTLNTVAANDPSTQSTIANFFNQWMTDCELFAGVHDRRVAALGLCTLLRIDSKYYSAISNIVPKILPNCIHIYQGLMKTYQHNNDDDSDDDTDDDDDSVPSEIDDGEDENIRHEDEFLEKLKGKVPDHEMSGDGVGNDNDGDDNDDSDFDIDETDLESYSTVLEANEDIDEFQIFCESLQKLQSDTTGYNQALLQNLTAEQRTQIQNIIHYAEKRKQEKESNKMREAGGYNFSQAALVGQPTNFNFGGTANTSFQNPK
;
A
#
# COMPACT_ATOMS: atom_id res chain seq x y z
N ILE A 1 16.29 -17.58 -30.12
CA ILE A 1 14.86 -17.72 -30.47
C ILE A 1 14.10 -16.45 -30.08
N LEU A 2 14.10 -16.05 -28.80
CA LEU A 2 13.44 -14.81 -28.34
C LEU A 2 13.85 -13.56 -29.14
N ALA A 3 15.15 -13.27 -29.27
CA ALA A 3 15.64 -12.12 -30.05
C ALA A 3 15.29 -12.17 -31.55
N GLN A 4 15.07 -13.35 -32.13
CA GLN A 4 14.65 -13.49 -33.55
C GLN A 4 13.16 -13.23 -33.71
N ILE A 5 12.35 -13.68 -32.73
CA ILE A 5 10.91 -13.39 -32.66
C ILE A 5 10.70 -11.90 -32.47
N GLU A 6 11.46 -11.28 -31.56
CA GLU A 6 11.41 -9.86 -31.26
C GLU A 6 11.70 -8.99 -32.49
N GLN A 7 12.67 -9.39 -33.33
CA GLN A 7 12.95 -8.69 -34.59
C GLN A 7 11.78 -8.73 -35.58
N ILE A 8 11.08 -9.87 -35.67
CA ILE A 8 9.91 -10.01 -36.55
C ILE A 8 8.75 -9.16 -36.02
N ILE A 9 8.53 -9.19 -34.71
CA ILE A 9 7.47 -8.41 -34.06
C ILE A 9 7.76 -6.91 -34.19
N TYR A 10 9.01 -6.49 -34.05
CA TYR A 10 9.41 -5.10 -34.21
C TYR A 10 9.01 -4.50 -35.56
N GLU A 11 9.13 -5.25 -36.66
CA GLU A 11 8.69 -4.78 -37.99
C GLU A 11 7.18 -4.52 -38.03
N ALA A 12 6.38 -5.35 -37.34
CA ALA A 12 4.93 -5.15 -37.23
C ALA A 12 4.59 -3.92 -36.36
N ILE A 13 5.27 -3.78 -35.22
CA ILE A 13 5.14 -2.60 -34.34
C ILE A 13 5.48 -1.33 -35.12
N LEU A 14 6.60 -1.34 -35.83
CA LEU A 14 7.07 -0.20 -36.63
C LEU A 14 6.06 0.14 -37.72
N LEU A 15 5.53 -0.84 -38.44
CA LEU A 15 4.53 -0.62 -39.47
C LEU A 15 3.29 0.07 -38.89
N VAL A 16 2.72 -0.48 -37.81
CA VAL A 16 1.47 0.04 -37.22
C VAL A 16 1.68 1.42 -36.60
N LEU A 17 2.68 1.58 -35.74
CA LEU A 17 2.91 2.84 -35.03
C LEU A 17 3.47 3.94 -35.94
N ARG A 18 4.26 3.63 -36.97
CA ARG A 18 4.78 4.66 -37.88
C ARG A 18 3.76 5.09 -38.93
N ASP A 19 3.03 4.14 -39.50
CA ASP A 19 2.09 4.42 -40.59
C ASP A 19 0.70 4.83 -40.08
N GLY A 20 0.46 4.78 -38.76
CA GLY A 20 -0.75 5.29 -38.14
C GLY A 20 -1.97 4.39 -38.36
N ILE A 21 -1.78 3.07 -38.24
CA ILE A 21 -2.84 2.10 -38.50
C ILE A 21 -3.67 1.87 -37.23
N LEU A 22 -4.57 2.82 -36.95
CA LEU A 22 -5.36 2.90 -35.70
C LEU A 22 -6.08 1.60 -35.32
N ASP A 23 -6.59 0.86 -36.32
CA ASP A 23 -7.31 -0.41 -36.14
C ASP A 23 -6.49 -1.50 -35.43
N PHE A 24 -5.18 -1.32 -35.25
CA PHE A 24 -4.29 -2.28 -34.59
C PHE A 24 -3.56 -1.72 -33.37
N TYR A 25 -3.95 -0.53 -32.86
CA TYR A 25 -3.22 0.11 -31.76
C TYR A 25 -3.32 -0.67 -30.46
N GLU A 26 -4.52 -1.09 -30.05
CA GLU A 26 -4.72 -1.88 -28.82
C GLU A 26 -3.90 -3.18 -28.88
N GLU A 27 -3.95 -3.91 -29.99
CA GLU A 27 -3.22 -5.17 -30.15
C GLU A 27 -1.70 -4.98 -30.13
N ILE A 28 -1.20 -3.92 -30.78
CA ILE A 28 0.24 -3.63 -30.81
C ILE A 28 0.73 -3.13 -29.45
N LEU A 29 -0.05 -2.31 -28.74
CA LEU A 29 0.32 -1.85 -27.40
C LEU A 29 0.32 -3.01 -26.40
N THR A 30 -0.70 -3.88 -26.44
CA THR A 30 -0.73 -5.12 -25.64
C THR A 30 0.47 -6.03 -25.94
N LEU A 31 0.85 -6.12 -27.22
CA LEU A 31 2.03 -6.89 -27.62
C LEU A 31 3.34 -6.28 -27.08
N ILE A 32 3.47 -4.95 -27.08
CA ILE A 32 4.64 -4.26 -26.54
C ILE A 32 4.71 -4.43 -25.02
N ASP A 33 3.58 -4.29 -24.32
CA ASP A 33 3.44 -4.56 -22.90
C ASP A 33 3.95 -5.97 -22.58
N THR A 34 3.43 -6.99 -23.27
CA THR A 34 3.88 -8.39 -23.12
C THR A 34 5.38 -8.57 -23.36
N LEU A 35 5.96 -7.87 -24.33
CA LEU A 35 7.39 -7.95 -24.64
C LEU A 35 8.27 -7.26 -23.60
N THR A 36 7.72 -6.35 -22.80
CA THR A 36 8.45 -5.53 -21.83
C THR A 36 8.22 -5.92 -20.37
N ILE A 37 7.26 -6.81 -20.09
CA ILE A 37 6.81 -7.20 -18.74
C ILE A 37 7.89 -7.78 -17.81
N ASN A 38 8.96 -8.38 -18.36
CA ASN A 38 10.04 -8.97 -17.55
C ASN A 38 11.38 -8.23 -17.70
N THR A 39 11.75 -7.86 -18.93
CA THR A 39 13.02 -7.21 -19.23
C THR A 39 12.86 -6.33 -20.47
N VAL A 40 13.50 -5.15 -20.47
CA VAL A 40 13.48 -4.26 -21.63
C VAL A 40 14.74 -4.46 -22.47
N SER A 41 14.57 -4.94 -23.70
CA SER A 41 15.71 -5.12 -24.62
C SER A 41 16.16 -3.79 -25.26
N PRO A 42 17.37 -3.73 -25.85
CA PRO A 42 17.79 -2.59 -26.66
C PRO A 42 16.87 -2.26 -27.85
N LEU A 43 16.16 -3.25 -28.39
CA LEU A 43 15.21 -3.06 -29.48
C LEU A 43 13.89 -2.47 -28.96
N MET A 44 13.39 -2.94 -27.82
CA MET A 44 12.22 -2.34 -27.16
C MET A 44 12.48 -0.90 -26.72
N TRP A 45 13.70 -0.57 -26.32
CA TRP A 45 14.07 0.83 -26.08
C TRP A 45 13.94 1.73 -27.33
N GLN A 46 13.97 1.19 -28.55
CA GLN A 46 13.63 1.95 -29.76
C GLN A 46 12.11 2.11 -29.91
N VAL A 47 11.34 1.08 -29.51
CA VAL A 47 9.87 1.12 -29.52
C VAL A 47 9.33 2.18 -28.56
N PHE A 48 9.98 2.43 -27.43
CA PHE A 48 9.66 3.56 -26.54
C PHE A 48 9.51 4.90 -27.33
N TYR A 49 10.43 5.18 -28.25
CA TYR A 49 10.38 6.40 -29.06
C TYR A 49 9.28 6.34 -30.14
N LEU A 50 8.95 5.15 -30.66
CA LEU A 50 7.80 4.98 -31.56
C LEU A 50 6.48 5.23 -30.84
N ILE A 51 6.33 4.75 -29.59
CA ILE A 51 5.17 5.04 -28.74
C ILE A 51 5.05 6.55 -28.51
N LYS A 52 6.15 7.23 -28.17
CA LYS A 52 6.17 8.69 -28.06
C LYS A 52 5.67 9.38 -29.32
N GLU A 53 6.20 9.01 -30.48
CA GLU A 53 5.81 9.61 -31.76
C GLU A 53 4.33 9.36 -32.09
N ALA A 54 3.84 8.14 -31.86
CA ALA A 54 2.43 7.79 -32.08
C ALA A 54 1.51 8.56 -31.12
N PHE A 55 1.84 8.64 -29.84
CA PHE A 55 1.06 9.38 -28.83
C PHE A 55 0.82 10.83 -29.23
N PHE A 56 1.87 11.55 -29.64
CA PHE A 56 1.73 12.95 -30.04
C PHE A 56 1.15 13.14 -31.45
N ARG A 57 1.02 12.07 -32.24
CA ARG A 57 0.43 12.12 -33.58
C ARG A 57 -1.08 11.85 -33.54
N ASP A 58 -1.47 10.71 -32.99
CA ASP A 58 -2.83 10.17 -33.08
C ASP A 58 -3.20 9.10 -32.03
N ALA A 59 -2.29 8.73 -31.12
CA ALA A 59 -2.53 7.65 -30.14
C ALA A 59 -2.87 8.14 -28.72
N ALA A 60 -3.13 9.42 -28.51
CA ALA A 60 -3.37 9.98 -27.18
C ALA A 60 -4.61 9.40 -26.47
N ASP A 61 -5.63 9.00 -27.22
CA ASP A 61 -6.85 8.38 -26.69
C ASP A 61 -6.61 6.94 -26.17
N TYR A 62 -5.47 6.33 -26.49
CA TYR A 62 -5.05 4.99 -26.03
C TYR A 62 -4.09 5.08 -24.82
N PHE A 63 -4.27 6.10 -23.98
CA PHE A 63 -3.29 6.37 -22.92
C PHE A 63 -3.23 5.25 -21.87
N ALA A 64 -4.34 4.58 -21.58
CA ALA A 64 -4.36 3.44 -20.65
C ALA A 64 -3.48 2.29 -21.16
N GLU A 65 -3.61 1.91 -22.44
CA GLU A 65 -2.79 0.86 -23.07
C GLU A 65 -1.32 1.29 -23.22
N ILE A 66 -1.09 2.58 -23.53
CA ILE A 66 0.25 3.16 -23.55
C ILE A 66 0.87 3.12 -22.15
N MET A 67 0.09 3.39 -21.10
CA MET A 67 0.57 3.39 -19.72
C MET A 67 1.09 2.02 -19.31
N ASN A 68 0.44 0.92 -19.68
CA ASN A 68 0.94 -0.45 -19.46
C ASN A 68 2.39 -0.59 -19.98
N CYS A 69 2.62 -0.15 -21.21
CA CYS A 69 3.96 -0.16 -21.80
C CYS A 69 4.94 0.73 -21.02
N LEU A 70 4.54 1.97 -20.73
CA LEU A 70 5.38 2.96 -20.04
C LEU A 70 5.76 2.51 -18.62
N HIS A 71 4.84 1.87 -17.90
CA HIS A 71 5.08 1.28 -16.60
C HIS A 71 6.21 0.26 -16.67
N ASN A 72 6.14 -0.71 -17.59
CA ASN A 72 7.20 -1.70 -17.78
C ASN A 72 8.57 -1.08 -18.09
N TYR A 73 8.62 -0.04 -18.93
CA TYR A 73 9.87 0.67 -19.21
C TYR A 73 10.49 1.28 -17.95
N VAL A 74 9.66 1.75 -17.01
CA VAL A 74 10.09 2.38 -15.77
C VAL A 74 10.54 1.34 -14.74
N VAL A 75 9.74 0.29 -14.51
CA VAL A 75 9.97 -0.66 -13.42
C VAL A 75 10.95 -1.79 -13.75
N ASN A 76 10.97 -2.28 -15.01
CA ASN A 76 11.76 -3.46 -15.38
C ASN A 76 13.20 -3.13 -15.81
N ASP A 77 13.50 -1.88 -16.18
CA ASP A 77 14.85 -1.44 -16.53
C ASP A 77 15.11 0.03 -16.15
N THR A 78 14.83 0.35 -14.88
CA THR A 78 15.07 1.68 -14.29
C THR A 78 16.48 2.21 -14.56
N PRO A 79 17.58 1.42 -14.47
CA PRO A 79 18.92 1.93 -14.77
C PRO A 79 19.04 2.48 -16.19
N SER A 80 18.50 1.78 -17.20
CA SER A 80 18.51 2.28 -18.57
C SER A 80 17.53 3.44 -18.75
N PHE A 81 16.36 3.40 -18.11
CA PHE A 81 15.42 4.53 -18.11
C PHE A 81 16.09 5.83 -17.63
N LEU A 82 16.82 5.77 -16.52
CA LEU A 82 17.54 6.91 -15.94
C LEU A 82 18.81 7.31 -16.71
N SER A 83 19.38 6.41 -17.51
CA SER A 83 20.60 6.68 -18.28
C SER A 83 20.41 7.73 -19.38
N GLN A 84 19.15 7.98 -19.79
CA GLN A 84 18.78 8.98 -20.79
C GLN A 84 17.78 9.96 -20.16
N PRO A 85 18.22 11.18 -19.79
CA PRO A 85 17.35 12.16 -19.12
C PRO A 85 16.08 12.51 -19.92
N ASP A 86 16.12 12.36 -21.25
CA ASP A 86 14.99 12.62 -22.15
C ASP A 86 13.80 11.66 -21.92
N ARG A 87 14.02 10.49 -21.31
CA ARG A 87 12.98 9.48 -21.06
C ARG A 87 12.04 9.92 -19.95
N ILE A 88 12.57 10.43 -18.83
CA ILE A 88 11.76 11.02 -17.76
C ILE A 88 10.94 12.19 -18.32
N GLU A 89 11.59 13.09 -19.06
CA GLU A 89 10.94 14.25 -19.68
C GLU A 89 9.84 13.80 -20.66
N THR A 90 10.09 12.78 -21.46
CA THR A 90 9.13 12.22 -22.41
C THR A 90 7.89 11.70 -21.69
N VAL A 91 8.06 10.84 -20.68
CA VAL A 91 6.90 10.27 -19.97
C VAL A 91 6.13 11.38 -19.25
N PHE A 92 6.83 12.31 -18.60
CA PHE A 92 6.19 13.44 -17.95
C PHE A 92 5.40 14.33 -18.93
N GLU A 93 5.96 14.62 -20.12
CA GLU A 93 5.24 15.39 -21.14
C GLU A 93 4.01 14.65 -21.68
N MET A 94 4.02 13.31 -21.76
CA MET A 94 2.84 12.52 -22.11
C MET A 94 1.76 12.63 -21.02
N CYS A 95 2.10 12.39 -19.74
CA CYS A 95 1.17 12.56 -18.62
C CYS A 95 0.60 13.99 -18.55
N LYS A 96 1.46 14.99 -18.75
CA LYS A 96 1.07 16.40 -18.80
C LYS A 96 0.15 16.68 -19.98
N HIS A 97 0.38 16.09 -21.14
CA HIS A 97 -0.51 16.23 -22.28
C HIS A 97 -1.91 15.70 -21.97
N VAL A 98 -2.01 14.52 -21.35
CA VAL A 98 -3.30 13.93 -20.92
C VAL A 98 -4.04 14.88 -19.96
N ILE A 99 -3.36 15.34 -18.92
CA ILE A 99 -3.94 16.20 -17.88
C ILE A 99 -4.32 17.58 -18.44
N VAL A 100 -3.45 18.22 -19.23
CA VAL A 100 -3.69 19.60 -19.71
C VAL A 100 -4.76 19.64 -20.80
N ASN A 101 -4.85 18.62 -21.66
CA ASN A 101 -5.82 18.58 -22.74
C ASN A 101 -7.15 17.92 -22.34
N ASP A 102 -7.31 17.50 -21.08
CA ASP A 102 -8.57 16.99 -20.54
C ASP A 102 -9.11 15.80 -21.36
N LEU A 103 -8.27 14.77 -21.53
CA LEU A 103 -8.64 13.56 -22.30
C LEU A 103 -9.64 12.64 -21.57
N GLY A 104 -10.09 13.03 -20.37
CA GLY A 104 -11.03 12.27 -19.55
C GLY A 104 -10.42 11.88 -18.20
N GLU A 105 -11.23 11.91 -17.14
CA GLU A 105 -10.73 11.70 -15.77
C GLU A 105 -10.09 10.32 -15.54
N ASP A 106 -10.54 9.30 -16.27
CA ASP A 106 -9.92 7.97 -16.28
C ASP A 106 -8.47 8.02 -16.78
N SER A 107 -8.23 8.60 -17.96
CA SER A 107 -6.88 8.79 -18.49
C SER A 107 -6.04 9.73 -17.62
N GLU A 108 -6.65 10.76 -17.02
CA GLU A 108 -5.96 11.62 -16.06
C GLU A 108 -5.56 10.85 -14.77
N ALA A 109 -6.37 9.89 -14.32
CA ALA A 109 -6.08 9.06 -13.16
C ALA A 109 -4.90 8.12 -13.45
N HIS A 110 -4.89 7.48 -14.62
CA HIS A 110 -3.75 6.76 -15.17
C HIS A 110 -2.49 7.65 -15.23
N ALA A 111 -2.61 8.89 -15.70
CA ALA A 111 -1.48 9.81 -15.80
C ALA A 111 -0.91 10.17 -14.42
N ALA A 112 -1.78 10.40 -13.44
CA ALA A 112 -1.38 10.65 -12.06
C ALA A 112 -0.74 9.40 -11.42
N LYS A 113 -1.28 8.20 -11.68
CA LYS A 113 -0.70 6.94 -11.23
C LYS A 113 0.70 6.71 -11.80
N LEU A 114 0.90 6.96 -13.10
CA LEU A 114 2.22 6.83 -13.72
C LEU A 114 3.24 7.84 -13.15
N ILE A 115 2.81 9.07 -12.84
CA ILE A 115 3.64 10.05 -12.14
C ILE A 115 4.05 9.53 -10.76
N GLU A 116 3.12 8.95 -10.01
CA GLU A 116 3.39 8.32 -8.71
C GLU A 116 4.44 7.21 -8.83
N VAL A 117 4.24 6.26 -9.75
CA VAL A 117 5.16 5.16 -10.04
C VAL A 117 6.57 5.68 -10.32
N ILE A 118 6.71 6.70 -11.18
CA ILE A 118 8.01 7.26 -11.54
C ILE A 118 8.68 7.94 -10.33
N ILE A 119 7.92 8.65 -9.49
CA ILE A 119 8.47 9.28 -8.29
C ILE A 119 9.00 8.21 -7.32
N LEU A 120 8.23 7.16 -7.08
CA LEU A 120 8.60 6.04 -6.22
C LEU A 120 9.83 5.28 -6.76
N GLN A 121 9.84 4.99 -8.06
CA GLN A 121 10.90 4.22 -8.72
C GLN A 121 12.20 5.01 -8.83
N CYS A 122 12.12 6.30 -9.22
CA CYS A 122 13.30 7.10 -9.57
C CYS A 122 13.82 7.95 -8.41
N GLN A 123 13.02 8.19 -7.37
CA GLN A 123 13.36 8.88 -6.13
C GLN A 123 14.15 10.19 -6.36
N ASP A 124 15.41 10.26 -5.90
CA ASP A 124 16.23 11.47 -5.97
C ASP A 124 16.52 11.94 -7.40
N ASN A 125 16.43 11.06 -8.40
CA ASN A 125 16.59 11.44 -9.80
C ASN A 125 15.45 12.34 -10.31
N MET A 126 14.34 12.42 -9.57
CA MET A 126 13.19 13.27 -9.92
C MET A 126 13.36 14.73 -9.47
N SER A 127 14.45 15.11 -8.79
CA SER A 127 14.60 16.44 -8.19
C SER A 127 14.39 17.60 -9.17
N VAL A 128 14.76 17.43 -10.45
CA VAL A 128 14.61 18.45 -11.50
C VAL A 128 13.16 18.56 -11.99
N ALA A 129 12.46 17.43 -12.10
CA ALA A 129 11.07 17.39 -12.60
C ALA A 129 10.03 17.73 -11.51
N LEU A 130 10.36 17.54 -10.23
CA LEU A 130 9.43 17.73 -9.11
C LEU A 130 8.68 19.07 -9.09
N PRO A 131 9.31 20.25 -9.32
CA PRO A 131 8.57 21.51 -9.37
C PRO A 131 7.51 21.55 -10.46
N ALA A 132 7.80 20.99 -11.64
CA ALA A 132 6.85 20.94 -12.75
C ALA A 132 5.70 19.97 -12.46
N ILE A 133 6.00 18.83 -11.83
CA ILE A 133 4.99 17.86 -11.38
C ILE A 133 4.05 18.50 -10.35
N VAL A 134 4.61 19.11 -9.29
CA VAL A 134 3.82 19.75 -8.23
C VAL A 134 2.93 20.86 -8.81
N GLN A 135 3.45 21.64 -9.76
CA GLN A 135 2.66 22.66 -10.45
C GLN A 135 1.51 22.04 -11.26
N LEU A 136 1.79 21.00 -12.06
CA LEU A 136 0.78 20.32 -12.87
C LEU A 136 -0.36 19.75 -12.00
N ILE A 137 0.00 19.00 -10.95
CA ILE A 137 -0.98 18.39 -10.03
C ILE A 137 -1.77 19.47 -9.30
N ALA A 138 -1.12 20.53 -8.81
CA ALA A 138 -1.81 21.64 -8.16
C ALA A 138 -2.80 22.35 -9.10
N GLN A 139 -2.44 22.55 -10.36
CA GLN A 139 -3.34 23.15 -11.36
C GLN A 139 -4.51 22.22 -11.70
N ARG A 140 -4.28 20.90 -11.81
CA ARG A 140 -5.37 19.94 -12.00
C ARG A 140 -6.32 19.92 -10.81
N PHE A 141 -5.79 20.01 -9.58
CA PHE A 141 -6.56 19.99 -8.34
C PHE A 141 -7.42 21.25 -8.12
N GLN A 142 -7.24 22.32 -8.92
CA GLN A 142 -8.11 23.51 -8.92
C GLN A 142 -9.33 23.36 -9.82
N ARG A 143 -9.27 22.46 -10.80
CA ARG A 143 -10.41 22.16 -11.67
C ARG A 143 -11.40 21.28 -10.93
N GLU A 144 -12.62 21.25 -11.41
CA GLU A 144 -13.61 20.28 -10.94
C GLU A 144 -13.07 18.85 -11.10
N ILE A 145 -13.27 18.02 -10.08
CA ILE A 145 -12.93 16.60 -10.11
C ILE A 145 -14.20 15.84 -9.75
N VAL A 146 -14.70 15.04 -10.69
CA VAL A 146 -15.97 14.33 -10.55
C VAL A 146 -15.77 12.99 -9.85
N THR A 147 -14.78 12.22 -10.29
CA THR A 147 -14.46 10.87 -9.80
C THR A 147 -13.65 10.92 -8.49
N SER A 148 -13.90 9.96 -7.61
CA SER A 148 -13.05 9.75 -6.43
C SER A 148 -11.67 9.25 -6.81
N GLU A 149 -11.59 8.36 -7.79
CA GLU A 149 -10.33 7.74 -8.27
C GLU A 149 -9.30 8.79 -8.69
N LEU A 150 -9.64 9.70 -9.61
CA LEU A 150 -8.72 10.76 -10.00
C LEU A 150 -8.33 11.64 -8.81
N ARG A 151 -9.29 12.00 -7.95
CA ARG A 151 -9.02 12.84 -6.77
C ARG A 151 -8.01 12.16 -5.84
N LEU A 152 -8.16 10.87 -5.59
CA LEU A 152 -7.24 10.07 -4.78
C LEU A 152 -5.87 9.96 -5.44
N MET A 153 -5.79 9.70 -6.74
CA MET A 153 -4.50 9.63 -7.45
C MET A 153 -3.72 10.95 -7.37
N LEU A 154 -4.38 12.10 -7.53
CA LEU A 154 -3.73 13.41 -7.36
C LEU A 154 -3.25 13.64 -5.92
N ILE A 155 -4.01 13.18 -4.92
CA ILE A 155 -3.63 13.23 -3.51
C ILE A 155 -2.41 12.33 -3.26
N GLN A 156 -2.38 11.12 -3.82
CA GLN A 156 -1.29 10.15 -3.67
C GLN A 156 0.04 10.67 -4.21
N VAL A 157 0.03 11.36 -5.36
CA VAL A 157 1.25 12.02 -5.87
C VAL A 157 1.84 12.98 -4.83
N PHE A 158 1.02 13.80 -4.16
CA PHE A 158 1.52 14.67 -3.09
C PHE A 158 1.98 13.89 -1.85
N ILE A 159 1.26 12.84 -1.46
CA ILE A 159 1.62 11.99 -0.31
C ILE A 159 2.99 11.35 -0.53
N VAL A 160 3.24 10.78 -1.70
CA VAL A 160 4.53 10.14 -2.04
C VAL A 160 5.67 11.16 -1.96
N ILE A 161 5.50 12.36 -2.52
CA ILE A 161 6.55 13.40 -2.45
C ILE A 161 6.80 13.82 -0.99
N LEU A 162 5.73 13.96 -0.19
CA LEU A 162 5.82 14.27 1.24
C LEU A 162 6.56 13.17 2.00
N TRP A 163 6.20 11.91 1.78
CA TRP A 163 6.79 10.75 2.46
C TRP A 163 8.27 10.59 2.16
N LEU A 164 8.66 10.70 0.87
CA LEU A 164 10.06 10.57 0.46
C LEU A 164 10.95 11.67 1.06
N ASN A 165 10.48 12.92 1.06
CA ASN A 165 11.25 14.03 1.64
C ASN A 165 10.36 15.23 2.02
N PRO A 166 9.99 15.38 3.31
CA PRO A 166 9.16 16.50 3.77
C PRO A 166 9.79 17.87 3.50
N ASP A 167 11.12 17.99 3.68
CA ASP A 167 11.80 19.25 3.48
C ASP A 167 11.71 19.69 2.01
N ARG A 168 11.98 18.77 1.07
CA ARG A 168 11.87 19.01 -0.37
C ARG A 168 10.42 19.28 -0.78
N PHE A 169 9.45 18.56 -0.21
CA PHE A 169 8.02 18.77 -0.45
C PHE A 169 7.63 20.22 -0.13
N PHE A 170 7.85 20.69 1.10
CA PHE A 170 7.49 22.07 1.47
C PHE A 170 8.29 23.13 0.71
N GLN A 171 9.58 22.90 0.42
CA GLN A 171 10.37 23.82 -0.42
C GLN A 171 9.79 23.94 -1.83
N THR A 172 9.39 22.81 -2.43
CA THR A 172 8.81 22.76 -3.77
C THR A 172 7.45 23.46 -3.79
N LEU A 173 6.58 23.17 -2.81
CA LEU A 173 5.29 23.84 -2.66
C LEU A 173 5.43 25.36 -2.53
N ASN A 174 6.37 25.84 -1.70
CA ASN A 174 6.62 27.27 -1.54
C ASN A 174 7.13 27.91 -2.85
N THR A 175 7.98 27.20 -3.59
CA THR A 175 8.51 27.67 -4.88
C THR A 175 7.39 27.77 -5.92
N VAL A 176 6.54 26.74 -6.01
CA VAL A 176 5.40 26.72 -6.94
C VAL A 176 4.39 27.80 -6.58
N ALA A 177 4.03 27.94 -5.30
CA ALA A 177 3.11 28.99 -4.83
C ALA A 177 3.66 30.41 -5.06
N ALA A 178 4.98 30.61 -4.95
CA ALA A 178 5.61 31.89 -5.23
C ALA A 178 5.58 32.24 -6.73
N ASN A 179 5.73 31.24 -7.60
CA ASN A 179 5.72 31.41 -9.05
C ASN A 179 4.29 31.52 -9.62
N ASP A 180 3.34 30.82 -9.01
CA ASP A 180 1.93 30.79 -9.38
C ASP A 180 1.05 30.93 -8.12
N PRO A 181 0.72 32.16 -7.71
CA PRO A 181 -0.08 32.42 -6.50
C PRO A 181 -1.45 31.77 -6.49
N SER A 182 -1.98 31.36 -7.66
CA SER A 182 -3.25 30.63 -7.73
C SER A 182 -3.19 29.28 -7.00
N THR A 183 -1.99 28.66 -6.96
CA THR A 183 -1.77 27.33 -6.36
C THR A 183 -1.68 27.34 -4.83
N GLN A 184 -1.57 28.51 -4.21
CA GLN A 184 -1.37 28.61 -2.76
C GLN A 184 -2.56 28.04 -1.96
N SER A 185 -3.79 28.32 -2.39
CA SER A 185 -5.00 27.77 -1.76
C SER A 185 -5.11 26.27 -1.99
N THR A 186 -4.76 25.79 -3.19
CA THR A 186 -4.76 24.37 -3.54
C THR A 186 -3.90 23.55 -2.59
N ILE A 187 -2.71 24.04 -2.26
CA ILE A 187 -1.77 23.33 -1.39
C ILE A 187 -2.33 23.19 0.04
N ALA A 188 -3.01 24.23 0.54
CA ALA A 188 -3.71 24.15 1.83
C ALA A 188 -4.96 23.26 1.74
N ASN A 189 -5.65 23.27 0.60
CA ASN A 189 -6.83 22.44 0.36
C ASN A 189 -6.46 20.96 0.26
N PHE A 190 -5.29 20.62 -0.30
CA PHE A 190 -4.79 19.24 -0.40
C PHE A 190 -4.84 18.53 0.96
N PHE A 191 -4.26 19.11 2.01
CA PHE A 191 -4.25 18.48 3.34
C PHE A 191 -5.67 18.28 3.88
N ASN A 192 -6.56 19.25 3.68
CA ASN A 192 -7.95 19.15 4.15
C ASN A 192 -8.73 18.10 3.36
N GLN A 193 -8.53 18.03 2.05
CA GLN A 193 -9.16 17.06 1.17
C GLN A 193 -8.66 15.65 1.48
N TRP A 194 -7.35 15.46 1.62
CA TRP A 194 -6.76 14.19 2.02
C TRP A 194 -7.35 13.69 3.35
N MET A 195 -7.46 14.54 4.37
CA MET A 195 -8.08 14.12 5.63
C MET A 195 -9.58 13.80 5.52
N THR A 196 -10.27 14.36 4.53
CA THR A 196 -11.69 14.09 4.28
C THR A 196 -11.86 12.78 3.52
N ASP A 197 -11.00 12.53 2.55
CA ASP A 197 -11.10 11.39 1.64
C ASP A 197 -10.33 10.15 2.14
N CYS A 198 -9.77 10.16 3.36
CA CYS A 198 -9.06 9.00 3.92
C CYS A 198 -9.93 7.72 3.92
N GLU A 199 -11.25 7.86 4.04
CA GLU A 199 -12.18 6.72 3.99
C GLU A 199 -12.35 6.10 2.61
N LEU A 200 -11.95 6.81 1.56
CA LEU A 200 -12.07 6.37 0.18
C LEU A 200 -10.82 5.61 -0.31
N PHE A 201 -9.76 5.55 0.50
CA PHE A 201 -8.56 4.77 0.15
C PHE A 201 -8.88 3.27 0.22
N ALA A 202 -8.93 2.66 -0.94
CA ALA A 202 -9.30 1.28 -1.15
C ALA A 202 -8.07 0.41 -1.47
N GLY A 203 -8.20 -0.91 -1.46
CA GLY A 203 -7.09 -1.88 -1.59
C GLY A 203 -5.83 -1.66 -0.75
N VAL A 204 -4.76 -2.38 -1.09
CA VAL A 204 -3.53 -2.47 -0.28
C VAL A 204 -2.61 -1.30 -0.58
N HIS A 205 -2.34 -1.02 -1.85
CA HIS A 205 -1.32 -0.06 -2.24
C HIS A 205 -1.65 1.35 -1.75
N ASP A 206 -2.84 1.83 -2.12
CA ASP A 206 -3.35 3.16 -1.78
C ASP A 206 -3.35 3.38 -0.25
N ARG A 207 -3.81 2.36 0.52
CA ARG A 207 -3.78 2.41 1.98
C ARG A 207 -2.35 2.44 2.52
N ARG A 208 -1.40 1.72 1.93
CA ARG A 208 0.03 1.81 2.32
C ARG A 208 0.60 3.19 2.05
N VAL A 209 0.33 3.78 0.88
CA VAL A 209 0.74 5.15 0.54
C VAL A 209 0.18 6.15 1.57
N ALA A 210 -1.12 6.08 1.87
CA ALA A 210 -1.76 6.90 2.89
C ALA A 210 -1.15 6.70 4.29
N ALA A 211 -0.89 5.44 4.68
CA ALA A 211 -0.31 5.08 5.97
C ALA A 211 1.10 5.70 6.15
N LEU A 212 1.95 5.58 5.13
CA LEU A 212 3.31 6.14 5.12
C LEU A 212 3.29 7.68 5.15
N GLY A 213 2.38 8.29 4.40
CA GLY A 213 2.11 9.73 4.45
C GLY A 213 1.70 10.21 5.84
N LEU A 214 0.72 9.54 6.45
CA LEU A 214 0.21 9.90 7.78
C LEU A 214 1.30 9.72 8.86
N CYS A 215 2.10 8.66 8.79
CA CYS A 215 3.26 8.48 9.68
C CYS A 215 4.33 9.56 9.50
N THR A 216 4.46 10.09 8.29
CA THR A 216 5.32 11.26 8.02
C THR A 216 4.78 12.51 8.69
N LEU A 217 3.46 12.73 8.63
CA LEU A 217 2.83 13.81 9.37
C LEU A 217 3.00 13.67 10.89
N LEU A 218 2.83 12.47 11.46
CA LEU A 218 3.05 12.25 12.90
C LEU A 218 4.46 12.62 13.38
N ARG A 219 5.46 12.51 12.50
CA ARG A 219 6.87 12.77 12.79
C ARG A 219 7.37 14.12 12.25
N ILE A 220 6.46 14.95 11.74
CA ILE A 220 6.82 16.16 11.02
C ILE A 220 7.53 17.16 11.93
N ASP A 221 8.50 17.89 11.37
CA ASP A 221 9.20 18.94 12.09
C ASP A 221 8.23 20.08 12.45
N SER A 222 8.35 20.56 13.70
CA SER A 222 7.60 21.71 14.24
C SER A 222 7.59 22.95 13.33
N LYS A 223 8.62 23.15 12.50
CA LYS A 223 8.69 24.27 11.53
C LYS A 223 7.57 24.22 10.48
N TYR A 224 6.96 23.07 10.24
CA TYR A 224 5.85 22.88 9.30
C TYR A 224 4.47 22.90 9.97
N TYR A 225 4.40 23.03 11.29
CA TYR A 225 3.15 22.99 12.04
C TYR A 225 2.12 24.00 11.52
N SER A 226 2.53 25.21 11.14
CA SER A 226 1.62 26.23 10.61
C SER A 226 0.95 25.85 9.29
N ALA A 227 1.58 24.97 8.49
CA ALA A 227 1.01 24.51 7.23
C ALA A 227 -0.07 23.44 7.43
N ILE A 228 -0.01 22.70 8.54
CA ILE A 228 -0.89 21.55 8.81
C ILE A 228 -1.78 21.72 10.05
N SER A 229 -1.72 22.86 10.76
CA SER A 229 -2.35 23.04 12.07
C SER A 229 -3.83 22.68 12.10
N ASN A 230 -4.54 22.95 11.00
CA ASN A 230 -5.99 22.71 10.89
C ASN A 230 -6.34 21.22 10.76
N ILE A 231 -5.42 20.40 10.26
CA ILE A 231 -5.65 18.97 10.07
C ILE A 231 -5.17 18.12 11.23
N VAL A 232 -4.38 18.66 12.16
CA VAL A 232 -3.78 17.93 13.29
C VAL A 232 -4.78 17.06 14.06
N PRO A 233 -5.99 17.54 14.40
CA PRO A 233 -6.96 16.70 15.12
C PRO A 233 -7.46 15.48 14.33
N LYS A 234 -7.30 15.47 12.99
CA LYS A 234 -7.77 14.41 12.09
C LYS A 234 -6.69 13.36 11.77
N ILE A 235 -5.41 13.68 11.96
CA ILE A 235 -4.29 12.81 11.56
C ILE A 235 -4.37 11.43 12.23
N LEU A 236 -4.46 11.37 13.56
CA LEU A 236 -4.51 10.10 14.28
C LEU A 236 -5.81 9.30 14.05
N PRO A 237 -7.01 9.91 14.06
CA PRO A 237 -8.23 9.22 13.63
C PRO A 237 -8.10 8.58 12.24
N ASN A 238 -7.53 9.28 11.28
CA ASN A 238 -7.31 8.75 9.94
C ASN A 238 -6.22 7.66 9.89
N CYS A 239 -5.18 7.75 10.74
CA CYS A 239 -4.24 6.63 10.90
C CYS A 239 -5.00 5.37 11.32
N ILE A 240 -5.84 5.47 12.34
CA ILE A 240 -6.60 4.31 12.85
C ILE A 240 -7.44 3.70 11.73
N HIS A 241 -8.18 4.52 10.99
CA HIS A 241 -9.01 4.06 9.89
C HIS A 241 -8.19 3.29 8.83
N ILE A 242 -7.12 3.91 8.32
CA ILE A 242 -6.26 3.31 7.29
C ILE A 242 -5.62 1.99 7.78
N TYR A 243 -5.07 1.97 8.99
CA TYR A 243 -4.43 0.75 9.53
C TYR A 243 -5.44 -0.35 9.83
N GLN A 244 -6.66 -0.03 10.25
CA GLN A 244 -7.72 -1.03 10.39
C GLN A 244 -8.12 -1.63 9.03
N GLY A 245 -8.19 -0.81 7.98
CA GLY A 245 -8.39 -1.27 6.60
C GLY A 245 -7.28 -2.23 6.17
N LEU A 246 -6.01 -1.85 6.37
CA LEU A 246 -4.86 -2.71 6.06
C LEU A 246 -4.86 -4.03 6.84
N MET A 247 -5.19 -3.99 8.14
CA MET A 247 -5.28 -5.20 8.96
C MET A 247 -6.28 -6.19 8.37
N LYS A 248 -7.47 -5.72 8.00
CA LYS A 248 -8.52 -6.56 7.41
C LYS A 248 -8.08 -7.14 6.07
N THR A 249 -7.54 -6.33 5.17
CA THR A 249 -7.10 -6.80 3.84
C THR A 249 -5.98 -7.83 3.96
N TYR A 250 -4.97 -7.61 4.81
CA TYR A 250 -3.91 -8.61 5.00
C TYR A 250 -4.37 -9.88 5.69
N GLN A 251 -5.38 -9.81 6.56
CA GLN A 251 -5.96 -11.01 7.17
C GLN A 251 -6.70 -11.85 6.13
N HIS A 252 -7.50 -11.21 5.27
CA HIS A 252 -8.20 -11.90 4.19
C HIS A 252 -7.24 -12.59 3.21
N ASN A 253 -6.21 -11.87 2.72
CA ASN A 253 -5.25 -12.45 1.77
C ASN A 253 -4.49 -13.64 2.37
N ASN A 254 -4.22 -13.63 3.69
CA ASN A 254 -3.58 -14.75 4.37
C ASN A 254 -4.50 -15.97 4.54
N ASP A 255 -5.81 -15.76 4.68
CA ASP A 255 -6.79 -16.83 4.81
C ASP A 255 -6.99 -17.51 3.43
N ASP A 256 -7.04 -16.74 2.34
CA ASP A 256 -7.13 -17.26 0.97
C ASP A 256 -5.89 -18.06 0.55
N ASP A 257 -4.68 -17.61 0.94
CA ASP A 257 -3.42 -18.34 0.69
C ASP A 257 -3.33 -19.67 1.47
N SER A 258 -4.16 -19.87 2.50
CA SER A 258 -4.14 -21.07 3.36
C SER A 258 -5.05 -22.21 2.91
N ASP A 259 -5.96 -21.95 1.96
CA ASP A 259 -6.90 -22.94 1.43
C ASP A 259 -6.32 -23.79 0.27
N ASP A 260 -5.13 -23.46 -0.27
CA ASP A 260 -4.48 -24.20 -1.37
C ASP A 260 -3.59 -25.38 -0.89
N ASP A 261 -3.52 -25.62 0.43
CA ASP A 261 -2.70 -26.67 1.06
C ASP A 261 -3.52 -27.91 1.52
N THR A 262 -4.76 -28.09 1.06
CA THR A 262 -5.55 -29.32 1.29
C THR A 262 -5.62 -30.22 0.06
N ASP A 263 -4.45 -30.60 -0.47
CA ASP A 263 -4.33 -31.85 -1.23
C ASP A 263 -4.45 -33.02 -0.23
N ASP A 264 -5.70 -33.45 0.02
CA ASP A 264 -6.06 -34.72 0.65
C ASP A 264 -5.56 -35.89 -0.25
N ASP A 265 -4.27 -36.16 -0.17
CA ASP A 265 -3.67 -37.43 -0.58
C ASP A 265 -3.54 -38.33 0.66
N ASP A 266 -4.14 -39.52 0.52
CA ASP A 266 -4.06 -40.69 1.41
C ASP A 266 -5.18 -40.85 2.44
N ASP A 267 -6.25 -41.53 2.00
CA ASP A 267 -6.90 -42.48 2.91
C ASP A 267 -7.07 -43.85 2.24
N SER A 268 -5.94 -44.55 2.17
CA SER A 268 -5.87 -45.97 1.89
C SER A 268 -5.59 -46.77 3.16
N VAL A 269 -6.56 -46.93 4.06
CA VAL A 269 -6.48 -48.01 5.07
C VAL A 269 -7.83 -48.52 5.57
N PRO A 270 -8.10 -49.85 5.50
CA PRO A 270 -9.20 -50.46 6.22
C PRO A 270 -8.76 -51.02 7.58
N SER A 271 -9.73 -50.94 8.50
CA SER A 271 -10.01 -51.78 9.68
C SER A 271 -9.28 -51.52 11.00
N GLU A 272 -10.08 -51.02 11.94
CA GLU A 272 -10.41 -51.60 13.26
C GLU A 272 -9.26 -51.95 14.25
N ILE A 273 -9.45 -51.44 15.49
CA ILE A 273 -9.36 -52.10 16.81
C ILE A 273 -8.68 -51.18 17.85
N ASP A 274 -9.54 -50.52 18.62
CA ASP A 274 -9.75 -50.70 20.08
C ASP A 274 -8.72 -50.26 21.15
N ASP A 275 -9.32 -49.60 22.14
CA ASP A 275 -9.01 -49.48 23.57
C ASP A 275 -7.80 -48.66 24.10
N GLY A 276 -8.12 -47.77 25.06
CA GLY A 276 -7.19 -47.40 26.14
C GLY A 276 -7.32 -45.99 26.72
N GLU A 277 -8.15 -45.85 27.76
CA GLU A 277 -8.28 -44.73 28.70
C GLU A 277 -6.92 -44.20 29.25
N ASP A 278 -6.72 -42.89 29.44
CA ASP A 278 -6.90 -42.21 30.75
C ASP A 278 -6.27 -40.79 30.84
N GLU A 279 -7.11 -39.86 31.30
CA GLU A 279 -6.92 -38.64 32.11
C GLU A 279 -5.83 -37.55 31.94
N ASN A 280 -6.37 -36.32 31.81
CA ASN A 280 -6.00 -35.03 32.43
C ASN A 280 -4.78 -34.24 31.91
N ILE A 281 -5.04 -33.08 31.28
CA ILE A 281 -4.80 -31.73 31.84
C ILE A 281 -5.68 -30.69 31.13
N ARG A 282 -6.08 -29.69 31.92
CA ARG A 282 -7.14 -28.70 31.76
C ARG A 282 -6.74 -27.47 30.93
N HIS A 283 -7.70 -27.02 30.12
CA HIS A 283 -8.18 -25.65 29.86
C HIS A 283 -7.19 -24.51 29.58
N GLU A 284 -7.17 -24.05 28.32
CA GLU A 284 -7.29 -22.63 27.93
C GLU A 284 -7.43 -22.53 26.40
N ASP A 285 -8.63 -22.79 25.83
CA ASP A 285 -8.93 -22.54 24.40
C ASP A 285 -10.43 -22.29 24.16
N GLU A 286 -11.08 -21.56 25.07
CA GLU A 286 -12.51 -21.21 24.93
C GLU A 286 -12.67 -19.80 24.37
N PHE A 287 -12.30 -19.60 23.10
CA PHE A 287 -12.76 -18.42 22.33
C PHE A 287 -13.00 -18.68 20.83
N LEU A 288 -12.54 -19.80 20.25
CA LEU A 288 -12.69 -20.09 18.82
C LEU A 288 -13.75 -21.15 18.48
N GLU A 289 -14.41 -21.77 19.47
CA GLU A 289 -15.33 -22.90 19.25
C GLU A 289 -16.82 -22.56 19.39
N LYS A 290 -17.21 -21.30 19.19
CA LYS A 290 -18.63 -20.89 19.16
C LYS A 290 -19.18 -20.49 17.79
N LEU A 291 -18.47 -20.82 16.70
CA LEU A 291 -18.95 -20.61 15.33
C LEU A 291 -19.21 -21.90 14.52
N LYS A 292 -19.18 -23.09 15.12
CA LYS A 292 -19.54 -24.34 14.42
C LYS A 292 -20.83 -24.95 14.99
N GLY A 293 -21.95 -24.28 14.67
CA GLY A 293 -23.31 -24.75 14.90
C GLY A 293 -23.82 -25.57 13.70
N LYS A 294 -24.04 -26.86 13.94
CA LYS A 294 -24.42 -27.94 13.02
C LYS A 294 -25.61 -27.65 12.08
N VAL A 295 -25.42 -28.05 10.83
CA VAL A 295 -26.44 -28.32 9.80
C VAL A 295 -27.22 -29.60 10.16
N PRO A 296 -28.54 -29.63 9.93
CA PRO A 296 -29.21 -30.87 9.55
C PRO A 296 -29.85 -30.76 8.16
N ASP A 297 -29.46 -31.68 7.28
CA ASP A 297 -30.07 -31.94 5.98
C ASP A 297 -31.58 -32.22 6.06
N HIS A 298 -32.36 -31.66 5.13
CA HIS A 298 -33.32 -32.46 4.37
C HIS A 298 -33.85 -31.77 3.09
N GLU A 299 -34.24 -32.63 2.16
CA GLU A 299 -34.43 -32.43 0.72
C GLU A 299 -35.79 -31.80 0.29
N MET A 300 -35.76 -31.17 -0.89
CA MET A 300 -36.75 -31.18 -2.00
C MET A 300 -38.12 -30.47 -1.91
N SER A 301 -38.29 -29.56 -2.89
CA SER A 301 -39.48 -29.28 -3.74
C SER A 301 -40.62 -28.33 -3.26
N GLY A 302 -40.84 -27.26 -4.05
CA GLY A 302 -42.17 -26.91 -4.61
C GLY A 302 -42.96 -25.72 -4.03
N ASP A 303 -43.01 -24.63 -4.81
CA ASP A 303 -44.15 -23.71 -5.10
C ASP A 303 -44.96 -23.00 -3.98
N GLY A 304 -45.14 -21.67 -4.09
CA GLY A 304 -46.31 -20.96 -3.54
C GLY A 304 -46.09 -19.80 -2.55
N VAL A 305 -46.25 -18.57 -3.08
CA VAL A 305 -46.68 -17.27 -2.48
C VAL A 305 -47.17 -17.24 -1.02
N GLY A 306 -46.65 -16.31 -0.20
CA GLY A 306 -47.34 -15.82 1.02
C GLY A 306 -46.49 -15.03 2.03
N ASN A 307 -46.77 -13.72 2.11
CA ASN A 307 -46.33 -12.62 2.99
C ASN A 307 -45.91 -12.87 4.47
N ASP A 308 -45.09 -11.90 4.92
CA ASP A 308 -44.89 -11.36 6.28
C ASP A 308 -43.81 -11.93 7.23
N ASN A 309 -42.70 -11.17 7.26
CA ASN A 309 -42.07 -10.56 8.43
C ASN A 309 -41.22 -11.48 9.35
N ASP A 310 -39.92 -11.54 9.07
CA ASP A 310 -38.89 -11.64 10.11
C ASP A 310 -37.67 -10.85 9.67
N GLY A 311 -37.27 -9.90 10.51
CA GLY A 311 -36.05 -9.12 10.37
C GLY A 311 -34.87 -10.01 10.71
N ASP A 312 -34.06 -10.28 9.71
CA ASP A 312 -32.72 -10.80 9.85
C ASP A 312 -31.84 -9.95 8.92
N ASP A 313 -31.59 -8.71 9.37
CA ASP A 313 -30.47 -7.91 8.87
C ASP A 313 -29.20 -8.60 9.37
N ASN A 314 -28.84 -9.73 8.75
CA ASN A 314 -27.46 -10.15 8.66
C ASN A 314 -26.78 -9.14 7.73
N ASP A 315 -26.45 -7.99 8.29
CA ASP A 315 -25.44 -7.08 7.77
C ASP A 315 -24.09 -7.79 7.94
N ASP A 316 -23.91 -8.88 7.17
CA ASP A 316 -22.60 -9.29 6.69
C ASP A 316 -22.09 -8.07 5.93
N SER A 317 -21.40 -7.20 6.66
CA SER A 317 -20.87 -5.97 6.11
C SER A 317 -20.07 -6.36 4.86
N ASP A 318 -20.57 -5.94 3.69
CA ASP A 318 -19.87 -5.87 2.41
C ASP A 318 -18.53 -5.14 2.62
N PHE A 319 -17.56 -5.82 3.22
CA PHE A 319 -16.17 -5.42 3.16
C PHE A 319 -15.68 -5.91 1.80
N ASP A 320 -16.19 -5.25 0.75
CA ASP A 320 -15.58 -5.33 -0.56
C ASP A 320 -14.12 -4.92 -0.36
N ILE A 321 -13.23 -5.87 -0.61
CA ILE A 321 -11.81 -5.60 -0.80
C ILE A 321 -11.76 -4.92 -2.16
N ASP A 322 -12.14 -3.65 -2.15
CA ASP A 322 -12.33 -2.80 -3.30
C ASP A 322 -10.92 -2.48 -3.84
N GLU A 323 -10.28 -3.47 -4.48
CA GLU A 323 -9.05 -3.27 -5.23
C GLU A 323 -9.39 -2.40 -6.44
N THR A 324 -8.65 -1.30 -6.61
CA THR A 324 -8.85 -0.44 -7.77
C THR A 324 -8.10 -1.02 -8.98
N ASP A 325 -8.60 -0.81 -10.20
CA ASP A 325 -7.92 -1.26 -11.43
C ASP A 325 -6.47 -0.72 -11.51
N LEU A 326 -6.23 0.46 -10.94
CA LEU A 326 -4.92 1.10 -10.88
C LEU A 326 -3.93 0.43 -9.89
N GLU A 327 -4.38 -0.48 -9.02
CA GLU A 327 -3.49 -1.27 -8.15
C GLU A 327 -2.73 -2.37 -8.90
N SER A 328 -3.16 -2.71 -10.12
CA SER A 328 -2.41 -3.60 -11.01
C SER A 328 -1.02 -3.05 -11.36
N TYR A 329 -0.82 -1.73 -11.28
CA TYR A 329 0.48 -1.09 -11.52
C TYR A 329 1.39 -1.16 -10.29
N SER A 330 2.14 -2.26 -10.20
CA SER A 330 3.11 -2.48 -9.11
C SER A 330 4.16 -1.37 -8.99
N THR A 331 4.66 -1.16 -7.77
CA THR A 331 5.71 -0.19 -7.47
C THR A 331 6.81 -0.81 -6.60
N VAL A 332 7.85 -0.02 -6.30
CA VAL A 332 8.87 -0.42 -5.31
C VAL A 332 8.30 -0.64 -3.92
N LEU A 333 7.09 -0.17 -3.59
CA LEU A 333 6.49 -0.40 -2.29
C LEU A 333 6.13 -1.87 -2.09
N GLU A 334 5.56 -2.52 -3.11
CA GLU A 334 5.17 -3.94 -3.09
C GLU A 334 6.41 -4.83 -3.10
N ALA A 335 7.42 -4.46 -3.90
CA ALA A 335 8.64 -5.26 -4.04
C ALA A 335 9.61 -5.13 -2.84
N ASN A 336 9.49 -4.09 -2.02
CA ASN A 336 10.44 -3.81 -0.94
C ASN A 336 9.89 -4.25 0.43
N GLU A 337 10.24 -5.48 0.81
CA GLU A 337 9.88 -6.03 2.12
C GLU A 337 10.47 -5.25 3.32
N ASP A 338 11.46 -4.38 3.12
CA ASP A 338 12.03 -3.58 4.22
C ASP A 338 11.11 -2.43 4.63
N ILE A 339 10.12 -2.07 3.80
CA ILE A 339 9.12 -1.05 4.09
C ILE A 339 7.90 -1.70 4.73
N ASP A 340 7.91 -1.77 6.07
CA ASP A 340 6.78 -2.25 6.87
C ASP A 340 6.05 -1.06 7.50
N GLU A 341 4.88 -0.72 6.95
CA GLU A 341 4.06 0.40 7.41
C GLU A 341 3.64 0.27 8.87
N PHE A 342 3.37 -0.94 9.37
CA PHE A 342 3.00 -1.16 10.77
C PHE A 342 4.17 -0.89 11.72
N GLN A 343 5.39 -1.33 11.36
CA GLN A 343 6.58 -0.98 12.13
C GLN A 343 6.84 0.53 12.12
N ILE A 344 6.70 1.16 10.95
CA ILE A 344 6.86 2.62 10.81
C ILE A 344 5.84 3.38 11.67
N PHE A 345 4.60 2.88 11.78
CA PHE A 345 3.59 3.45 12.69
C PHE A 345 4.00 3.35 14.15
N CYS A 346 4.42 2.16 14.60
CA CYS A 346 4.88 1.94 15.97
C CYS A 346 6.06 2.86 16.33
N GLU A 347 7.06 2.97 15.45
CA GLU A 347 8.18 3.89 15.62
C GLU A 347 7.73 5.36 15.68
N SER A 348 6.76 5.73 14.83
CA SER A 348 6.19 7.08 14.81
C SER A 348 5.50 7.43 16.12
N LEU A 349 4.72 6.50 16.68
CA LEU A 349 4.07 6.66 17.98
C LEU A 349 5.06 6.69 19.14
N GLN A 350 6.10 5.85 19.12
CA GLN A 350 7.15 5.87 20.15
C GLN A 350 7.89 7.21 20.17
N LYS A 351 8.24 7.73 18.98
CA LYS A 351 8.86 9.05 18.85
C LYS A 351 7.93 10.14 19.38
N LEU A 352 6.65 10.08 19.04
CA LEU A 352 5.61 11.00 19.52
C LEU A 352 5.49 11.01 21.05
N GLN A 353 5.64 9.86 21.72
CA GLN A 353 5.61 9.75 23.18
C GLN A 353 6.89 10.24 23.85
N SER A 354 8.04 10.06 23.20
CA SER A 354 9.34 10.47 23.74
C SER A 354 9.56 11.99 23.66
N ASP A 355 8.95 12.65 22.69
CA ASP A 355 9.06 14.09 22.46
C ASP A 355 7.83 14.81 23.02
N THR A 356 8.05 15.88 23.79
CA THR A 356 7.00 16.62 24.52
C THR A 356 6.77 18.02 23.94
N THR A 357 6.97 18.18 22.64
CA THR A 357 6.59 19.39 21.93
C THR A 357 5.08 19.63 22.00
N GLY A 358 4.67 20.91 21.88
CA GLY A 358 3.25 21.28 21.85
C GLY A 358 2.48 20.64 20.70
N TYR A 359 3.17 20.29 19.60
CA TYR A 359 2.61 19.54 18.49
C TYR A 359 2.17 18.13 18.92
N ASN A 360 3.03 17.40 19.61
CA ASN A 360 2.74 16.03 20.04
C ASN A 360 1.60 16.01 21.06
N GLN A 361 1.54 17.01 21.94
CA GLN A 361 0.40 17.18 22.84
C GLN A 361 -0.90 17.42 22.06
N ALA A 362 -0.88 18.26 21.01
CA ALA A 362 -2.06 18.53 20.19
C ALA A 362 -2.58 17.29 19.44
N LEU A 363 -1.68 16.41 18.99
CA LEU A 363 -2.04 15.12 18.38
C LEU A 363 -2.77 14.22 19.40
N LEU A 364 -2.26 14.10 20.62
CA LEU A 364 -2.78 13.19 21.63
C LEU A 364 -3.98 13.73 22.42
N GLN A 365 -4.20 15.04 22.42
CA GLN A 365 -5.17 15.72 23.30
C GLN A 365 -6.62 15.24 23.10
N ASN A 366 -7.00 14.93 21.86
CA ASN A 366 -8.40 14.65 21.49
C ASN A 366 -8.71 13.16 21.29
N LEU A 367 -7.78 12.26 21.64
CA LEU A 367 -8.01 10.81 21.49
C LEU A 367 -9.04 10.29 22.49
N THR A 368 -10.11 9.70 21.97
CA THR A 368 -11.14 8.99 22.76
C THR A 368 -10.57 7.71 23.38
N ALA A 369 -11.26 7.17 24.38
CA ALA A 369 -10.87 5.88 24.98
C ALA A 369 -10.90 4.74 23.94
N GLU A 370 -11.89 4.76 23.05
CA GLU A 370 -12.02 3.80 21.96
C GLU A 370 -10.85 3.90 20.97
N GLN A 371 -10.50 5.11 20.52
CA GLN A 371 -9.37 5.33 19.62
C GLN A 371 -8.05 4.87 20.24
N ARG A 372 -7.86 5.05 21.55
CA ARG A 372 -6.68 4.52 22.25
C ARG A 372 -6.64 3.00 22.21
N THR A 373 -7.77 2.32 22.41
CA THR A 373 -7.85 0.87 22.28
C THR A 373 -7.56 0.41 20.86
N GLN A 374 -8.12 1.09 19.85
CA GLN A 374 -7.85 0.78 18.45
C GLN A 374 -6.36 0.91 18.09
N ILE A 375 -5.69 1.97 18.59
CA ILE A 375 -4.24 2.12 18.45
C ILE A 375 -3.48 0.96 19.11
N GLN A 376 -3.88 0.53 20.32
CA GLN A 376 -3.23 -0.61 20.98
C GLN A 376 -3.41 -1.91 20.18
N ASN A 377 -4.58 -2.12 19.57
CA ASN A 377 -4.81 -3.28 18.70
C ASN A 377 -3.90 -3.27 17.47
N ILE A 378 -3.72 -2.10 16.84
CA ILE A 378 -2.80 -1.93 15.70
C ILE A 378 -1.35 -2.22 16.13
N ILE A 379 -0.92 -1.74 17.30
CA ILE A 379 0.42 -2.01 17.84
C ILE A 379 0.61 -3.52 18.09
N HIS A 380 -0.38 -4.18 18.69
CA HIS A 380 -0.31 -5.62 18.94
C HIS A 380 -0.21 -6.43 17.64
N TYR A 381 -0.99 -6.06 16.63
CA TYR A 381 -0.92 -6.67 15.30
C TYR A 381 0.46 -6.45 14.65
N ALA A 382 1.03 -5.26 14.76
CA ALA A 382 2.38 -4.97 14.29
C ALA A 382 3.45 -5.84 14.98
N GLU A 383 3.35 -6.04 16.29
CA GLU A 383 4.26 -6.91 17.05
C GLU A 383 4.14 -8.37 16.62
N LYS A 384 2.91 -8.87 16.40
CA LYS A 384 2.66 -10.22 15.89
C LYS A 384 3.33 -10.43 14.53
N ARG A 385 3.09 -9.52 13.57
CA ARG A 385 3.72 -9.57 12.22
C ARG A 385 5.24 -9.59 12.29
N LYS A 386 5.83 -8.77 13.16
CA LYS A 386 7.27 -8.74 13.37
C LYS A 386 7.81 -10.09 13.85
N GLN A 387 7.16 -10.69 14.85
CA GLN A 387 7.56 -11.99 15.39
C GLN A 387 7.43 -13.11 14.34
N GLU A 388 6.37 -13.09 13.54
CA GLU A 388 6.18 -14.03 12.43
C GLU A 388 7.27 -13.90 11.37
N LYS A 389 7.61 -12.67 10.95
CA LYS A 389 8.69 -12.41 10.00
C LYS A 389 10.06 -12.84 10.54
N GLU A 390 10.35 -12.56 11.82
CA GLU A 390 11.58 -13.02 12.47
C GLU A 390 11.63 -14.56 12.59
N SER A 391 10.51 -15.21 12.91
CA SER A 391 10.38 -16.67 12.96
C SER A 391 10.59 -17.31 11.59
N ASN A 392 9.99 -16.77 10.53
CA ASN A 392 10.15 -17.25 9.16
C ASN A 392 11.61 -17.11 8.69
N LYS A 393 12.24 -15.96 8.93
CA LYS A 393 13.67 -15.76 8.66
C LYS A 393 14.55 -16.77 9.42
N MET A 394 14.21 -17.11 10.66
CA MET A 394 14.93 -18.15 11.43
C MET A 394 14.68 -19.56 10.88
N ARG A 395 13.48 -19.86 10.36
CA ARG A 395 13.14 -21.13 9.72
C ARG A 395 13.92 -21.30 8.41
N GLU A 396 13.96 -20.28 7.57
CA GLU A 396 14.72 -20.24 6.31
C GLU A 396 16.24 -20.29 6.53
N ALA A 397 16.73 -19.70 7.63
CA ALA A 397 18.13 -19.77 8.02
C ALA A 397 18.55 -21.14 8.62
N GLY A 398 17.68 -22.15 8.62
CA GLY A 398 18.01 -23.53 8.99
C GLY A 398 17.47 -24.02 10.34
N GLY A 399 16.52 -23.31 10.95
CA GLY A 399 15.82 -23.75 12.17
C GLY A 399 16.66 -23.67 13.45
N TYR A 400 15.99 -23.64 14.61
CA TYR A 400 16.62 -23.52 15.93
C TYR A 400 17.77 -24.52 16.09
N ASN A 401 19.01 -24.03 16.14
CA ASN A 401 20.12 -24.79 16.69
C ASN A 401 19.84 -25.00 18.19
N PHE A 402 19.13 -26.07 18.53
CA PHE A 402 19.15 -26.63 19.87
C PHE A 402 20.56 -27.12 20.14
N SER A 403 21.46 -26.22 20.55
CA SER A 403 22.66 -26.63 21.22
C SER A 403 22.22 -27.30 22.53
N GLN A 404 22.35 -28.62 22.60
CA GLN A 404 22.17 -29.47 23.79
C GLN A 404 23.05 -29.04 25.00
N ALA A 405 23.77 -27.92 24.92
CA ALA A 405 24.58 -27.37 25.99
C ALA A 405 23.76 -26.67 27.09
N ALA A 406 22.47 -26.39 26.90
CA ALA A 406 21.65 -25.70 27.91
C ALA A 406 21.02 -26.60 28.99
N LEU A 407 21.22 -27.93 28.94
CA LEU A 407 20.73 -28.85 29.98
C LEU A 407 21.71 -29.07 31.15
N VAL A 408 22.85 -28.38 31.18
CA VAL A 408 23.79 -28.48 32.32
C VAL A 408 24.25 -27.10 32.74
N GLY A 409 23.42 -26.42 33.51
CA GLY A 409 23.82 -25.16 34.13
C GLY A 409 22.65 -24.43 34.76
N GLN A 410 22.03 -25.01 35.78
CA GLN A 410 21.29 -24.19 36.73
C GLN A 410 22.25 -23.18 37.38
N PRO A 411 21.91 -21.89 37.45
CA PRO A 411 22.27 -21.06 38.57
C PRO A 411 21.02 -20.87 39.43
N THR A 412 21.03 -21.53 40.57
CA THR A 412 20.17 -21.21 41.72
C THR A 412 20.32 -19.74 42.12
N ASN A 413 19.18 -19.12 42.45
CA ASN A 413 18.97 -17.82 43.11
C ASN A 413 18.91 -16.56 42.23
N PHE A 414 17.69 -16.17 41.88
CA PHE A 414 17.34 -14.76 41.64
C PHE A 414 16.31 -14.33 42.71
N ASN A 415 16.71 -13.35 43.53
CA ASN A 415 16.00 -12.86 44.71
C ASN A 415 15.09 -11.67 44.35
N PHE A 416 13.78 -11.81 44.51
CA PHE A 416 12.83 -10.70 44.48
C PHE A 416 12.52 -10.25 45.91
N GLY A 417 13.01 -9.07 46.31
CA GLY A 417 12.56 -8.43 47.55
C GLY A 417 13.63 -7.62 48.27
N GLY A 418 13.79 -6.36 47.88
CA GLY A 418 14.51 -5.36 48.66
C GLY A 418 13.53 -4.32 49.21
N THR A 419 13.05 -4.50 50.45
CA THR A 419 12.48 -3.42 51.26
C THR A 419 13.23 -3.32 52.59
N ALA A 420 13.41 -2.08 53.01
CA ALA A 420 14.39 -1.64 53.99
C ALA A 420 14.05 -2.02 55.45
N ASN A 421 15.13 -2.32 56.19
CA ASN A 421 15.41 -2.05 57.60
C ASN A 421 14.24 -1.93 58.59
N THR A 422 14.15 -2.91 59.50
CA THR A 422 13.84 -2.65 60.92
C THR A 422 14.78 -3.45 61.81
N SER A 423 15.70 -2.74 62.46
CA SER A 423 16.61 -3.27 63.47
C SER A 423 15.89 -3.38 64.81
N PHE A 424 15.62 -4.60 65.27
CA PHE A 424 15.35 -4.87 66.68
C PHE A 424 16.58 -5.55 67.30
N GLN A 425 17.33 -4.76 68.06
CA GLN A 425 18.27 -5.26 69.06
C GLN A 425 17.49 -5.75 70.28
N ASN A 426 17.87 -6.92 70.80
CA ASN A 426 17.62 -7.31 72.18
C ASN A 426 18.65 -8.38 72.61
N PRO A 427 18.84 -8.65 73.90
CA PRO A 427 19.89 -8.03 74.69
C PRO A 427 20.93 -9.06 75.21
N LYS A 428 22.16 -8.58 75.47
CA LYS A 428 22.97 -8.91 76.66
C LYS A 428 24.27 -8.14 76.66
#